data_AF-A0A2E7I2D7-F1
#
_entry.id   AF-A0A2E7I2D7-F1
#
_cell.length_a   1.000
_cell.length_b   1.000
_cell.length_c   1.000
_cell.angle_alpha   90.00
_cell.angle_beta   90.00
_cell.angle_gamma   90.00
#
_symmetry.space_group_name_H-M   'P 1'
#
loop_
_entity.id
_entity.type
_entity.pdbx_description
1 polymer ?
#
loop_
_entity_poly.entity_id
_entity_poly.type
_entity_poly.pdbx_seq_one_letter_code
_entity_poly.pdbx_strand_id
1 'polypeptide(L)'
;MFVETIIKNASGGKIPNLQKFVDDVFKKSKLYINPDIKYRPAGSRYVTLVYNRKQLGSVVSLGKEPFLIRLNAIPQYIHKSLDDLLPDMDSQERESLVRDVESNEATLTGFGDAIVDLKKLMAMDPSDAVKTLNAIITAVEMLLFENENVHGGAANKV
;
A
#
# COMPACT_ATOMS: atom_id res chain seq x y z
N MET A 1 -17.17 -6.67 -3.95
CA MET A 1 -17.98 -5.62 -3.28
C MET A 1 -17.21 -4.31 -3.02
N PHE A 2 -16.11 -4.26 -2.23
CA PHE A 2 -15.40 -2.98 -2.00
C PHE A 2 -14.51 -2.52 -3.16
N VAL A 3 -13.75 -3.43 -3.79
CA VAL A 3 -12.89 -3.07 -4.96
C VAL A 3 -13.74 -2.57 -6.13
N GLU A 4 -14.91 -3.15 -6.37
CA GLU A 4 -15.87 -2.67 -7.37
C GLU A 4 -16.40 -1.27 -7.02
N THR A 5 -16.59 -0.98 -5.72
CA THR A 5 -16.99 0.36 -5.24
C THR A 5 -15.89 1.38 -5.49
N ILE A 6 -14.64 1.03 -5.23
CA ILE A 6 -13.48 1.86 -5.55
C ILE A 6 -13.42 2.18 -7.04
N ILE A 7 -13.52 1.15 -7.89
CA ILE A 7 -13.51 1.31 -9.35
C ILE A 7 -14.65 2.25 -9.74
N LYS A 8 -15.88 1.94 -9.32
CA LYS A 8 -17.07 2.73 -9.66
C LYS A 8 -16.94 4.21 -9.28
N ASN A 9 -16.43 4.49 -8.08
CA ASN A 9 -16.27 5.85 -7.58
C ASN A 9 -15.16 6.60 -8.33
N ALA A 10 -14.04 5.94 -8.60
CA ALA A 10 -12.93 6.55 -9.32
C ALA A 10 -13.21 6.72 -10.82
N SER A 11 -14.01 5.82 -11.44
CA SER A 11 -14.48 5.92 -12.83
C SER A 11 -15.45 7.08 -13.08
N GLY A 12 -16.01 7.70 -12.03
CA GLY A 12 -16.79 8.94 -12.13
C GLY A 12 -15.95 10.14 -12.61
N GLY A 13 -14.62 10.06 -12.46
CA GLY A 13 -13.65 10.82 -13.25
C GLY A 13 -13.07 9.88 -14.32
N LYS A 14 -12.97 10.31 -15.58
CA LYS A 14 -12.38 9.48 -16.66
C LYS A 14 -10.86 9.36 -16.46
N ILE A 15 -10.40 8.60 -15.47
CA ILE A 15 -8.98 8.37 -15.21
C ILE A 15 -8.48 7.37 -16.24
N PRO A 16 -7.60 7.78 -17.16
CA PRO A 16 -7.05 6.87 -18.17
C PRO A 16 -6.34 5.69 -17.49
N ASN A 17 -6.48 4.50 -18.06
CA ASN A 17 -5.80 3.27 -17.62
C ASN A 17 -6.14 2.75 -16.21
N LEU A 18 -7.04 3.39 -15.46
CA LEU A 18 -7.40 2.90 -14.11
C LEU A 18 -8.00 1.49 -14.14
N GLN A 19 -8.93 1.21 -15.06
CA GLN A 19 -9.53 -0.12 -15.17
C GLN A 19 -8.47 -1.19 -15.48
N LYS A 20 -7.59 -0.88 -16.44
CA LYS A 20 -6.46 -1.75 -16.80
C LYS A 20 -5.54 -1.98 -15.62
N PHE A 21 -5.15 -0.94 -14.89
CA PHE A 21 -4.35 -1.07 -13.68
C PHE A 21 -5.01 -1.95 -12.62
N VAL A 22 -6.30 -1.77 -12.38
CA VAL A 22 -7.01 -2.57 -11.39
C VAL A 22 -7.02 -4.05 -11.78
N ASP A 23 -7.29 -4.35 -13.06
CA ASP A 23 -7.38 -5.72 -13.54
C ASP A 23 -6.01 -6.39 -13.69
N ASP A 24 -5.03 -5.67 -14.21
CA ASP A 24 -3.71 -6.22 -14.54
C ASP A 24 -2.68 -6.13 -13.41
N VAL A 25 -2.86 -5.20 -12.47
CA VAL A 25 -1.91 -4.96 -11.39
C VAL A 25 -2.55 -5.23 -10.03
N PHE A 26 -3.54 -4.44 -9.63
CA PHE A 26 -4.08 -4.49 -8.27
C PHE A 26 -4.66 -5.87 -7.92
N LYS A 27 -5.52 -6.43 -8.77
CA LYS A 27 -6.14 -7.74 -8.55
C LYS A 27 -5.14 -8.91 -8.62
N LYS A 28 -3.95 -8.71 -9.20
CA LYS A 28 -2.87 -9.71 -9.26
C LYS A 28 -1.82 -9.50 -8.17
N SER A 29 -1.89 -8.38 -7.44
CA SER A 29 -0.97 -8.08 -6.35
C SER A 29 -1.28 -8.86 -5.08
N LYS A 30 -0.27 -9.04 -4.24
CA LYS A 30 -0.33 -9.61 -2.90
C LYS A 30 -1.41 -8.97 -2.06
N LEU A 31 -1.63 -7.66 -2.21
CA LEU A 31 -2.65 -6.93 -1.48
C LEU A 31 -4.05 -7.55 -1.66
N TYR A 32 -4.37 -8.01 -2.87
CA TYR A 32 -5.67 -8.57 -3.23
C TYR A 32 -5.72 -10.10 -3.12
N ILE A 33 -4.66 -10.80 -3.55
CA ILE A 33 -4.67 -12.27 -3.63
C ILE A 33 -4.29 -12.95 -2.32
N ASN A 34 -3.58 -12.27 -1.42
CA ASN A 34 -3.12 -12.89 -0.18
C ASN A 34 -4.31 -13.07 0.78
N PRO A 35 -4.71 -14.32 1.11
CA PRO A 35 -5.85 -14.57 1.98
C PRO A 35 -5.62 -14.06 3.41
N ASP A 36 -4.38 -13.84 3.83
CA ASP A 36 -4.07 -13.34 5.18
C ASP A 36 -4.28 -11.84 5.32
N ILE A 37 -4.39 -11.11 4.20
CA ILE A 37 -4.75 -9.69 4.18
C ILE A 37 -6.26 -9.56 4.18
N LYS A 38 -6.82 -9.22 5.34
CA LYS A 38 -8.27 -9.04 5.51
C LYS A 38 -8.67 -7.61 5.21
N TYR A 39 -9.66 -7.47 4.34
CA TYR A 39 -10.33 -6.22 4.02
C TYR A 39 -11.44 -5.98 5.06
N ARG A 40 -11.26 -4.99 5.94
CA ARG A 40 -12.24 -4.58 6.96
C ARG A 40 -12.87 -3.24 6.56
N PRO A 41 -14.10 -3.23 6.01
CA PRO A 41 -14.79 -1.99 5.67
C PRO A 41 -15.01 -1.09 6.88
N ALA A 42 -14.74 0.19 6.70
CA ALA A 42 -15.01 1.24 7.66
C ALA A 42 -15.84 2.32 6.95
N GLY A 43 -17.15 2.07 6.87
CA GLY A 43 -18.07 2.88 6.08
C GLY A 43 -17.88 2.69 4.56
N SER A 44 -18.30 3.69 3.79
CA SER A 44 -18.31 3.64 2.32
C SER A 44 -17.04 4.17 1.65
N ARG A 45 -16.18 4.87 2.40
CA ARG A 45 -15.05 5.64 1.84
C ARG A 45 -13.71 4.92 1.90
N TYR A 46 -13.51 4.00 2.84
CA TYR A 46 -12.26 3.26 2.93
C TYR A 46 -12.43 1.86 3.53
N VAL A 47 -11.42 1.03 3.30
CA VAL A 47 -11.23 -0.27 3.96
C VAL A 47 -9.89 -0.25 4.65
N THR A 48 -9.85 -0.74 5.88
CA THR A 48 -8.61 -1.08 6.57
C THR A 48 -8.09 -2.43 6.08
N LEU A 49 -6.81 -2.47 5.75
CA LEU A 49 -6.07 -3.68 5.42
C LEU A 49 -5.46 -4.23 6.71
N VAL A 50 -5.81 -5.46 7.08
CA VAL A 50 -5.33 -6.12 8.29
C VAL A 50 -4.55 -7.37 7.92
N TYR A 51 -3.28 -7.44 8.34
CA TYR A 51 -2.40 -8.59 8.13
C TYR A 51 -1.93 -9.11 9.49
N ASN A 52 -2.11 -10.41 9.77
CA ASN A 52 -1.70 -11.04 11.04
C ASN A 52 -2.12 -10.25 12.30
N ARG A 53 -3.37 -9.78 12.33
CA ARG A 53 -3.99 -8.96 13.40
C ARG A 53 -3.42 -7.53 13.55
N LYS A 54 -2.50 -7.10 12.70
CA LYS A 54 -1.97 -5.73 12.65
C LYS A 54 -2.56 -4.96 11.48
N GLN A 55 -2.70 -3.65 11.65
CA GLN A 55 -3.14 -2.78 10.56
C GLN A 55 -1.96 -2.56 9.60
N LEU A 56 -2.10 -3.08 8.39
CA LEU A 56 -1.14 -2.88 7.30
C LEU A 56 -1.30 -1.47 6.70
N GLY A 57 -2.52 -0.96 6.69
CA GLY A 57 -2.84 0.33 6.10
C GLY A 57 -4.31 0.42 5.72
N SER A 58 -4.61 1.17 4.66
CA SER A 58 -5.96 1.31 4.14
C SER A 58 -6.00 1.55 2.64
N VAL A 59 -7.11 1.17 2.02
CA VAL A 59 -7.44 1.57 0.65
C VAL A 59 -8.60 2.56 0.71
N VAL A 60 -8.41 3.74 0.14
CA VAL A 60 -9.34 4.87 0.23
C VAL A 60 -9.92 5.15 -1.14
N SER A 61 -11.25 5.12 -1.24
CA SER A 61 -11.95 5.51 -2.46
C SER A 61 -12.05 7.04 -2.54
N LEU A 62 -11.52 7.60 -3.62
CA LEU A 62 -11.67 9.01 -3.98
C LEU A 62 -12.66 9.13 -5.15
N GLY A 63 -13.43 10.23 -5.18
CA GLY A 63 -14.52 10.38 -6.16
C GLY A 63 -14.09 10.89 -7.54
N LYS A 64 -12.94 11.56 -7.67
CA LYS A 64 -12.44 12.12 -8.94
C LYS A 64 -10.97 11.79 -9.22
N GLU A 65 -10.32 11.08 -8.30
CA GLU A 65 -8.90 10.74 -8.34
C GLU A 65 -8.78 9.21 -8.25
N PRO A 66 -7.62 8.64 -8.64
CA PRO A 66 -7.34 7.25 -8.34
C PRO A 66 -7.53 7.02 -6.83
N PHE A 67 -7.95 5.82 -6.46
CA PHE A 67 -7.98 5.47 -5.05
C PHE A 67 -6.59 5.57 -4.44
N LEU A 68 -6.51 5.75 -3.12
CA LEU A 68 -5.24 5.77 -2.42
C LEU A 68 -4.98 4.43 -1.76
N ILE A 69 -3.71 4.03 -1.72
CA ILE A 69 -3.22 3.00 -0.82
C ILE A 69 -2.36 3.73 0.22
N ARG A 70 -2.86 3.78 1.45
CA ARG A 70 -2.12 4.28 2.62
C ARG A 70 -1.52 3.10 3.37
N LEU A 71 -0.28 3.25 3.84
CA LEU A 71 0.49 2.19 4.49
C LEU A 71 0.91 2.62 5.89
N ASN A 72 0.85 1.69 6.83
CA ASN A 72 1.18 1.92 8.23
C ASN A 72 2.69 1.77 8.49
N ALA A 73 3.47 2.62 7.84
CA ALA A 73 4.90 2.75 8.07
C ALA A 73 5.36 4.13 7.58
N ILE A 74 6.49 4.61 8.12
CA ILE A 74 7.13 5.85 7.67
C ILE A 74 7.82 5.55 6.33
N PRO A 75 7.62 6.38 5.28
CA PRO A 75 8.18 6.16 3.94
C PRO A 75 9.68 5.85 3.93
N GLN A 76 10.46 6.55 4.75
CA GLN A 76 11.91 6.37 4.87
C GLN A 76 12.30 4.92 5.20
N TYR A 77 11.54 4.25 6.07
CA TYR A 77 11.79 2.85 6.41
C TYR A 77 11.35 1.91 5.29
N ILE A 78 10.29 2.25 4.57
CA ILE A 78 9.87 1.49 3.39
C ILE A 78 10.96 1.58 2.32
N HIS A 79 11.46 2.78 2.02
CA HIS A 79 12.53 2.99 1.03
C HIS A 79 13.77 2.15 1.35
N LYS A 80 14.18 2.14 2.61
CA LYS A 80 15.31 1.31 3.07
C LYS A 80 15.07 -0.18 2.80
N SER A 81 13.88 -0.70 3.08
CA SER A 81 13.56 -2.10 2.76
C SER A 81 13.47 -2.35 1.24
N LEU A 82 13.12 -1.35 0.45
CA LEU A 82 13.04 -1.46 -1.01
C LEU A 82 14.43 -1.55 -1.67
N ASP A 83 15.49 -1.05 -1.04
CA ASP A 83 16.85 -1.23 -1.55
C ASP A 83 17.22 -2.72 -1.68
N ASP A 84 16.80 -3.54 -0.73
CA ASP A 84 17.02 -4.99 -0.76
C ASP A 84 16.01 -5.73 -1.65
N LEU A 85 14.75 -5.25 -1.69
CA LEU A 85 13.67 -5.92 -2.42
C LEU A 85 13.64 -5.60 -3.92
N LEU A 86 14.17 -4.45 -4.33
CA LEU A 86 14.23 -3.96 -5.71
C LEU A 86 15.64 -3.44 -6.05
N PRO A 87 16.68 -4.30 -5.97
CA PRO A 87 18.07 -3.86 -6.12
C PRO A 87 18.38 -3.33 -7.54
N ASP A 88 17.65 -3.81 -8.54
CA ASP A 88 17.87 -3.45 -9.95
C ASP A 88 17.19 -2.12 -10.35
N MET A 89 16.33 -1.56 -9.48
CA MET A 89 15.63 -0.30 -9.75
C MET A 89 16.55 0.90 -9.42
N ASP A 90 16.37 2.04 -10.10
CA ASP A 90 17.12 3.24 -9.72
C ASP A 90 16.70 3.75 -8.33
N SER A 91 17.65 4.31 -7.58
CA SER A 91 17.41 4.82 -6.22
C SER A 91 16.36 5.95 -6.18
N GLN A 92 16.41 6.90 -7.12
CA GLN A 92 15.42 7.98 -7.18
C GLN A 92 14.06 7.44 -7.61
N GLU A 93 14.05 6.47 -8.53
CA GLU A 93 12.83 5.77 -8.89
C GLU A 93 12.20 5.07 -7.68
N ARG A 94 12.99 4.32 -6.89
CA ARG A 94 12.52 3.66 -5.66
C ARG A 94 11.96 4.65 -4.62
N GLU A 95 12.70 5.71 -4.32
CA GLU A 95 12.27 6.75 -3.36
C GLU A 95 10.94 7.39 -3.78
N SER A 96 10.71 7.50 -5.09
CA SER A 96 9.50 8.12 -5.61
C SER A 96 8.25 7.23 -5.58
N LEU A 97 8.37 5.94 -5.24
CA LEU A 97 7.24 4.99 -5.20
C LEU A 97 6.29 5.22 -4.02
N VAL A 98 6.81 5.79 -2.93
CA VAL A 98 6.09 5.99 -1.69
C VAL A 98 6.47 7.36 -1.13
N ARG A 99 5.48 8.14 -0.70
CA ARG A 99 5.69 9.46 -0.09
C ARG A 99 4.92 9.61 1.21
N ASP A 100 5.28 10.63 1.99
CA ASP A 100 4.54 11.01 3.19
C ASP A 100 3.11 11.47 2.85
N VAL A 101 2.21 11.26 3.79
CA VAL A 101 0.90 11.92 3.81
C VAL A 101 1.11 13.41 4.12
N GLU A 102 0.63 14.29 3.24
CA GLU A 102 0.75 15.73 3.46
C GLU A 102 -0.35 16.26 4.40
N SER A 103 -0.14 17.44 5.00
CA SER A 103 -1.06 18.04 5.99
C SER A 103 -2.47 18.28 5.45
N ASN A 104 -2.61 18.59 4.16
CA ASN A 104 -3.89 18.74 3.45
C ASN A 104 -4.56 17.38 3.12
N GLU A 105 -3.81 16.28 3.17
CA GLU A 105 -4.28 14.91 2.97
C GLU A 105 -4.59 14.20 4.28
N ALA A 106 -4.13 14.73 5.42
CA ALA A 106 -4.45 14.21 6.75
C ALA A 106 -5.97 14.15 7.02
N THR A 107 -6.76 15.02 6.37
CA THR A 107 -8.23 15.00 6.43
C THR A 107 -8.88 13.91 5.58
N LEU A 108 -8.12 13.26 4.68
CA LEU A 108 -8.62 12.13 3.90
C LEU A 108 -8.81 10.92 4.82
N THR A 109 -10.02 10.36 4.80
CA THR A 109 -10.37 9.17 5.59
C THR A 109 -9.44 8.01 5.27
N GLY A 110 -8.95 7.30 6.28
CA GLY A 110 -8.03 6.18 6.12
C GLY A 110 -6.93 6.20 7.17
N PHE A 111 -6.14 5.13 7.22
CA PHE A 111 -5.06 4.92 8.18
C PHE A 111 -3.74 4.62 7.44
N GLY A 112 -2.63 5.11 7.99
CA GLY A 112 -1.27 4.96 7.47
C GLY A 112 -0.60 6.29 7.14
N ASP A 113 0.71 6.38 7.35
CA ASP A 113 1.52 7.60 7.22
C ASP A 113 2.21 7.73 5.85
N ALA A 114 2.21 6.65 5.08
CA ALA A 114 2.77 6.59 3.73
C ALA A 114 1.67 6.43 2.66
N ILE A 115 1.86 7.04 1.49
CA ILE A 115 1.00 6.90 0.30
C ILE A 115 1.81 6.27 -0.84
N VAL A 116 1.26 5.22 -1.46
CA VAL A 116 1.81 4.63 -2.69
C VAL A 116 1.48 5.50 -3.90
N ASP A 117 2.48 5.81 -4.73
CA ASP A 117 2.27 6.54 -5.98
C ASP A 117 1.67 5.63 -7.07
N LEU A 118 0.35 5.59 -7.13
CA LEU A 118 -0.35 4.80 -8.15
C LEU A 118 -0.12 5.33 -9.57
N LYS A 119 0.19 6.63 -9.76
CA LYS A 119 0.42 7.17 -11.11
C LYS A 119 1.68 6.56 -11.72
N LYS A 120 2.72 6.38 -10.89
CA LYS A 120 3.94 5.65 -11.30
C LYS A 120 3.64 4.19 -11.62
N LEU A 121 2.94 3.49 -10.73
CA LEU A 121 2.59 2.08 -10.98
C LEU A 121 1.71 1.90 -12.22
N MET A 122 0.84 2.87 -12.53
CA MET A 122 0.03 2.87 -13.75
C MET A 122 0.82 3.15 -15.04
N ALA A 123 2.00 3.76 -14.94
CA ALA A 123 2.88 4.05 -16.06
C ALA A 123 3.87 2.92 -16.36
N MET A 124 4.05 1.98 -15.43
CA MET A 124 4.92 0.81 -15.58
C MET A 124 4.27 -0.28 -16.43
N ASP A 125 5.10 -1.18 -16.95
CA ASP A 125 4.63 -2.46 -17.48
C ASP A 125 3.91 -3.25 -16.37
N PRO A 126 2.77 -3.92 -16.65
CA PRO A 126 1.97 -4.55 -15.60
C PRO A 126 2.71 -5.56 -14.73
N SER A 127 3.65 -6.32 -15.31
CA SER A 127 4.47 -7.28 -14.57
C SER A 127 5.35 -6.57 -13.53
N ASP A 128 5.99 -5.48 -13.93
CA ASP A 128 6.87 -4.70 -13.06
C ASP A 128 6.07 -3.93 -12.01
N ALA A 129 4.90 -3.42 -12.38
CA ALA A 129 3.98 -2.79 -11.44
C ALA A 129 3.50 -3.76 -10.35
N VAL A 130 3.21 -5.02 -10.70
CA VAL A 130 2.86 -6.08 -9.72
C VAL A 130 4.05 -6.39 -8.81
N LYS A 131 5.24 -6.60 -9.38
CA LYS A 131 6.47 -6.86 -8.60
C LYS A 131 6.74 -5.72 -7.62
N THR A 132 6.64 -4.49 -8.09
CA THR A 132 6.88 -3.26 -7.32
C THR A 132 5.85 -3.11 -6.19
N LEU A 133 4.55 -3.24 -6.50
CA LEU A 133 3.51 -3.18 -5.46
C LEU A 133 3.70 -4.28 -4.41
N ASN A 134 4.05 -5.49 -4.82
CA ASN A 134 4.31 -6.59 -3.88
C ASN A 134 5.53 -6.32 -2.98
N ALA A 135 6.58 -5.71 -3.53
CA ALA A 135 7.76 -5.32 -2.77
C ALA A 135 7.41 -4.26 -1.71
N ILE A 136 6.65 -3.22 -2.08
CA ILE A 136 6.17 -2.20 -1.14
C ILE A 136 5.37 -2.83 0.00
N ILE A 137 4.42 -3.73 -0.32
CA ILE A 137 3.64 -4.40 0.71
C ILE A 137 4.51 -5.27 1.62
N THR A 138 5.49 -5.98 1.04
CA THR A 138 6.41 -6.83 1.81
C THR A 138 7.31 -6.02 2.73
N ALA A 139 7.78 -4.85 2.29
CA ALA A 139 8.53 -3.92 3.15
C ALA A 139 7.73 -3.53 4.40
N VAL A 140 6.46 -3.13 4.23
CA VAL A 140 5.60 -2.76 5.37
C VAL A 140 5.35 -3.95 6.28
N GLU A 141 5.13 -5.14 5.72
CA GLU A 141 4.99 -6.36 6.53
C GLU A 141 6.22 -6.61 7.39
N MET A 142 7.44 -6.51 6.84
CA MET A 142 8.68 -6.68 7.60
C MET A 142 8.75 -5.68 8.77
N LEU A 143 8.50 -4.40 8.50
CA LEU A 143 8.51 -3.34 9.51
C LEU A 143 7.48 -3.54 10.63
N LEU A 144 6.32 -4.13 10.32
CA LEU A 144 5.29 -4.43 11.32
C LEU A 144 5.75 -5.46 12.36
N PHE A 145 6.67 -6.37 12.00
CA PHE A 145 7.14 -7.45 12.89
C PHE A 145 8.57 -7.26 13.40
N GLU A 146 9.38 -6.38 12.79
CA GLU A 146 10.72 -6.04 13.30
C GLU A 146 10.68 -5.48 14.74
N ASN A 147 9.65 -4.70 15.07
CA ASN A 147 9.47 -4.12 16.40
C ASN A 147 9.16 -5.14 17.52
N GLU A 148 8.83 -6.41 17.19
CA GLU A 148 8.55 -7.44 18.19
C GLU A 148 9.82 -8.17 18.67
N ASN A 149 10.87 -8.20 17.85
CA ASN A 149 12.12 -8.89 18.20
C ASN A 149 13.01 -8.11 19.17
N VAL A 150 12.76 -6.81 19.36
CA VAL A 150 13.57 -5.97 20.27
C VAL A 150 13.12 -6.08 21.73
N HIS A 151 11.94 -6.64 22.03
CA HIS A 151 11.42 -6.75 23.41
C HIS A 151 11.32 -8.20 23.93
N GLY A 152 11.71 -9.20 23.14
CA GLY A 152 11.72 -10.61 23.55
C GLY A 152 12.98 -11.10 24.27
N GLY A 153 14.02 -10.25 24.40
CA GLY A 153 15.35 -10.66 24.87
C GLY A 153 15.67 -10.44 26.36
N ALA A 154 14.78 -9.82 27.14
CA ALA A 154 15.07 -9.45 28.53
C ALA A 154 14.12 -10.12 29.53
N ALA A 155 14.05 -11.45 29.53
CA ALA A 155 13.45 -12.20 30.63
C ALA A 155 14.02 -13.62 30.70
N ASN A 156 15.18 -13.77 31.35
CA ASN A 156 15.47 -14.82 32.35
C ASN A 156 16.98 -14.92 32.59
N LYS A 157 17.41 -14.31 33.70
CA LYS A 157 18.44 -14.89 34.55
C LYS A 157 17.82 -14.99 35.94
N VAL A 158 17.46 -16.22 36.30
CA VAL A 158 17.28 -16.64 37.69
C VAL A 158 18.61 -17.20 38.14
#